data_AF-A0A369S489-F1
#
_entry.id   AF-A0A369S489-F1
#
_cell.length_a   1.000
_cell.length_b   1.000
_cell.length_c   1.000
_cell.angle_alpha   90.00
_cell.angle_beta   90.00
_cell.angle_gamma   90.00
#
_symmetry.space_group_name_H-M   'P 1'
#
loop_
_entity.id
_entity.type
_entity.pdbx_description
1 polymer ?
#
loop_
_entity_poly.entity_id
_entity_poly.type
_entity_poly.pdbx_seq_one_letter_code
_entity_poly.pdbx_strand_id
1 'polypeptide(L)'
;MQNQKFKARPVLQMPSLIKLPYELLQLILSHLTLRNLAALSRTCKELHNLIMSDYTWQNLVHQDLTCSPNLLLGENYYFFYKRMHIGHVEMVKTYLGDDNQYCKSIRSLCTKCNPDEFSGWKLISYSYKMYLRMPTLSEGLLFAARNGLEQFGRRILHQFRRTWHNYTSACSNYDNPIKIAALIAIIHDHIHFVWMLEAHASPRLWCPTTLISTSEQKLFYKALLSPYRTCRCMLNLIKPERIPPLNAAYNNDMTKLQQLISLRGIKSVNKKDRHDCNLLQYCVIFQFNDSIKILIDHGASINDEFSNPAISLLEMIIIKQNIKCFQWFIHDGNVQLCIKLSIQHTFIDGIHYLYRLYNQEEMKIMIREEVYLQLEAILKDTKSEYYCQFLLAHLDLCDFLDLMTIIKLVPYLKIDQSTITEFYNNNASLSLICMLSRSDLTPIQIAKSLPYFDLLQIILLLADKSLDDDMIMLQRIFINIIDTRCRIILTDNRMQTRYDRVINYYLQYLSDHNVGINPAQIVGKYKLV
;
A
#
# COMPACT_ATOMS: atom_id res chain seq x y z
N MET A 1 37.16 72.06 18.47
CA MET A 1 37.02 70.59 18.42
C MET A 1 36.23 70.12 19.63
N GLN A 2 34.90 69.99 19.51
CA GLN A 2 34.07 69.40 20.56
C GLN A 2 33.63 68.00 20.10
N ASN A 3 34.16 66.98 20.78
CA ASN A 3 33.82 65.57 20.58
C ASN A 3 32.34 65.34 20.95
N GLN A 4 31.46 65.32 19.95
CA GLN A 4 30.13 64.73 20.10
C GLN A 4 30.31 63.21 20.25
N LYS A 5 30.29 62.74 21.51
CA LYS A 5 30.12 61.31 21.82
C LYS A 5 28.76 60.87 21.27
N PHE A 6 28.76 60.15 20.16
CA PHE A 6 27.60 59.40 19.72
C PHE A 6 27.21 58.43 20.84
N LYS A 7 26.10 58.72 21.54
CA LYS A 7 25.45 57.75 22.43
C LYS A 7 25.08 56.55 21.56
N ALA A 8 25.74 55.41 21.79
CA ALA A 8 25.38 54.16 21.15
C ALA A 8 23.88 53.93 21.38
N ARG A 9 23.11 53.79 20.28
CA ARG A 9 21.71 53.40 20.39
C ARG A 9 21.68 52.08 21.17
N PRO A 10 20.75 51.90 22.13
CA PRO A 10 20.62 50.63 22.83
C PRO A 10 20.45 49.55 21.77
N VAL A 11 21.35 48.56 21.80
CA VAL A 11 21.22 47.37 20.97
C VAL A 11 19.86 46.78 21.33
N LEU A 12 18.88 46.95 20.44
CA LEU A 12 17.59 46.28 20.58
C LEU A 12 17.93 44.80 20.69
N GLN A 13 17.74 44.23 21.88
CA GLN A 13 17.83 42.78 22.05
C GLN A 13 16.77 42.21 21.13
N MET A 14 17.19 41.70 19.96
CA MET A 14 16.27 41.01 19.08
C MET A 14 15.68 39.87 19.90
N PRO A 15 14.34 39.75 19.97
CA PRO A 15 13.74 38.63 20.65
C PRO A 15 14.32 37.37 20.02
N SER A 16 14.84 36.46 20.87
CA SER A 16 15.24 35.12 20.44
C SER A 16 14.13 34.55 19.56
N LEU A 17 14.46 33.88 18.45
CA LEU A 17 13.49 33.30 17.52
C LEU A 17 12.41 32.51 18.26
N ILE A 18 12.77 31.88 19.38
CA ILE A 18 11.93 31.08 20.28
C ILE A 18 10.80 31.90 20.94
N LYS A 19 10.94 33.23 21.06
CA LYS A 19 9.93 34.12 21.65
C LYS A 19 8.87 34.60 20.64
N LEU A 20 9.02 34.27 19.35
CA LEU A 20 8.01 34.61 18.36
C LEU A 20 6.74 33.78 18.59
N PRO A 21 5.55 34.34 18.31
CA PRO A 21 4.31 33.56 18.27
C PRO A 21 4.45 32.34 17.38
N TYR A 22 3.82 31.24 17.80
CA TYR A 22 3.95 29.94 17.14
C TYR A 22 3.53 30.01 15.66
N GLU A 23 2.50 30.79 15.34
CA GLU A 23 1.98 31.01 14.00
C GLU A 23 3.00 31.71 13.08
N LEU A 24 3.73 32.70 13.61
CA LEU A 24 4.78 33.40 12.88
C LEU A 24 5.99 32.51 12.63
N LEU A 25 6.37 31.71 13.63
CA LEU A 25 7.42 30.71 13.48
C LEU A 25 7.05 29.69 12.40
N GLN A 26 5.82 29.20 12.40
CA GLN A 26 5.34 28.28 11.37
C GLN A 26 5.40 28.92 9.97
N LEU A 27 4.98 30.18 9.83
CA LEU A 27 5.05 30.90 8.56
C LEU A 27 6.49 30.99 8.08
N ILE A 28 7.42 31.37 8.95
CA ILE A 28 8.86 31.44 8.62
C ILE A 28 9.39 30.07 8.19
N LEU A 29 9.09 29.02 8.97
CA LEU A 29 9.53 27.65 8.68
C LEU A 29 8.96 27.13 7.35
N SER A 30 7.74 27.52 6.99
CA SER A 30 7.11 27.14 5.72
C SER A 30 7.77 27.76 4.49
N HIS A 31 8.59 28.80 4.66
CA HIS A 31 9.36 29.40 3.55
C HIS A 31 10.79 28.90 3.45
N LEU A 32 11.23 28.06 4.39
CA LEU A 32 12.60 27.57 4.43
C LEU A 32 12.74 26.26 3.64
N THR A 33 13.78 26.20 2.81
CA THR A 33 14.15 24.94 2.16
C THR A 33 14.50 23.87 3.19
N LEU A 34 14.36 22.61 2.82
CA LEU A 34 14.73 21.48 3.66
C LEU A 34 16.15 21.58 4.23
N ARG A 35 17.10 22.04 3.41
CA ARG A 35 18.50 22.24 3.83
C ARG A 35 18.59 23.26 4.96
N ASN A 36 17.84 24.35 4.86
CA ASN A 36 17.82 25.40 5.87
C ASN A 36 17.13 24.93 7.15
N LEU A 37 16.04 24.16 7.04
CA LEU A 37 15.39 23.55 8.20
C LEU A 37 16.31 22.56 8.92
N ALA A 38 17.00 21.69 8.18
CA ALA A 38 17.96 20.77 8.77
C ALA A 38 19.09 21.53 9.50
N ALA A 39 19.61 22.62 8.92
CA ALA A 39 20.59 23.47 9.57
C ALA A 39 20.04 24.14 10.83
N LEU A 40 18.82 24.69 10.77
CA LEU A 40 18.13 25.32 11.92
C LEU A 40 17.82 24.33 13.04
N SER A 41 17.47 23.08 12.73
CA SER A 41 17.19 22.06 13.74
C SER A 41 18.41 21.71 14.60
N ARG A 42 19.61 22.09 14.18
CA ARG A 42 20.87 21.86 14.91
C ARG A 42 21.28 23.02 15.80
N THR A 43 20.62 24.18 15.71
CA THR A 43 21.04 25.38 16.45
C THR A 43 20.57 25.38 17.89
N CYS A 44 19.35 24.91 18.18
CA CYS A 44 18.86 24.71 19.55
C CYS A 44 17.75 23.65 19.67
N LYS A 45 17.50 23.19 20.89
CA LYS A 45 16.53 22.13 21.21
C LYS A 45 15.08 22.53 20.94
N GLU A 46 14.74 23.79 21.18
CA GLU A 46 13.38 24.31 20.95
C GLU A 46 13.07 24.36 19.45
N LEU A 47 13.99 24.86 18.63
CA LEU A 47 13.86 24.83 17.17
C LEU A 47 13.88 23.40 16.64
N HIS A 48 14.70 22.52 17.23
CA HIS A 48 14.66 21.10 16.93
C HIS A 48 13.26 20.52 17.17
N ASN A 49 12.69 20.70 18.36
CA ASN A 49 11.35 20.20 18.70
C ASN A 49 10.26 20.77 17.78
N LEU A 50 10.35 22.07 17.47
CA LEU A 50 9.43 22.75 16.57
C LEU A 50 9.52 22.23 15.14
N ILE A 51 10.75 22.05 14.64
CA ILE A 51 10.99 21.48 13.30
C ILE A 51 10.55 20.03 13.28
N MET A 52 10.78 19.26 14.33
CA MET A 52 10.35 17.86 14.45
C MET A 52 8.85 17.72 14.77
N SER A 53 8.11 18.82 14.88
CA SER A 53 6.65 18.76 15.00
C SER A 53 6.01 18.34 13.68
N ASP A 54 5.00 17.47 13.78
CA ASP A 54 4.38 16.84 12.62
C ASP A 54 3.72 17.87 11.68
N TYR A 55 3.14 18.93 12.25
CA TYR A 55 2.50 20.00 11.50
C TYR A 55 3.45 20.77 10.56
N THR A 56 4.67 21.07 11.00
CA THR A 56 5.68 21.73 10.15
C THR A 56 5.98 20.88 8.92
N TRP A 57 6.12 19.57 9.11
CA TRP A 57 6.36 18.62 8.02
C TRP A 57 5.13 18.41 7.15
N GLN A 58 3.94 18.45 7.71
CA GLN A 58 2.70 18.42 6.94
C GLN A 58 2.65 19.54 5.91
N ASN A 59 2.96 20.78 6.33
CA ASN A 59 3.00 21.91 5.41
C ASN A 59 4.06 21.74 4.33
N LEU A 60 5.27 21.29 4.69
CA LEU A 60 6.34 21.04 3.72
C LEU A 60 5.97 19.94 2.73
N VAL A 61 5.41 18.82 3.21
CA VAL A 61 4.92 17.74 2.35
C VAL A 61 3.84 18.27 1.40
N HIS A 62 2.87 19.04 1.90
CA HIS A 62 1.82 19.63 1.08
C HIS A 62 2.34 20.63 0.04
N GLN A 63 3.41 21.38 0.35
CA GLN A 63 3.99 22.37 -0.55
C GLN A 63 4.95 21.76 -1.58
N ASP A 64 5.78 20.81 -1.18
CA ASP A 64 6.89 20.30 -1.99
C ASP A 64 6.59 18.95 -2.65
N LEU A 65 5.83 18.09 -1.97
CA LEU A 65 5.62 16.72 -2.41
C LEU A 65 4.19 16.52 -2.92
N THR A 66 3.19 16.55 -2.03
CA THR A 66 1.82 16.18 -2.34
C THR A 66 0.81 16.66 -1.31
N CYS A 67 -0.37 17.04 -1.76
CA CYS A 67 -1.51 17.38 -0.90
C CYS A 67 -2.26 16.13 -0.37
N SER A 68 -1.87 14.93 -0.79
CA SER A 68 -2.52 13.67 -0.35
C SER A 68 -1.47 12.58 -0.10
N PRO A 69 -0.67 12.71 0.98
CA PRO A 69 0.37 11.73 1.29
C PRO A 69 -0.22 10.41 1.78
N ASN A 70 0.34 9.31 1.29
CA ASN A 70 0.02 7.96 1.75
C ASN A 70 0.97 7.56 2.88
N LEU A 71 0.55 7.81 4.13
CA LEU A 71 1.29 7.49 5.34
C LEU A 71 1.17 6.00 5.67
N LEU A 72 2.29 5.34 5.99
CA LEU A 72 2.31 3.98 6.55
C LEU A 72 1.78 3.96 7.99
N LEU A 73 1.49 2.77 8.52
CA LEU A 73 1.00 2.63 9.89
C LEU A 73 2.03 3.19 10.89
N GLY A 74 1.60 4.11 11.75
CA GLY A 74 2.45 4.80 12.71
C GLY A 74 3.39 5.85 12.10
N GLU A 75 3.37 6.07 10.78
CA GLU A 75 4.17 7.09 10.12
C GLU A 75 3.59 8.49 10.37
N ASN A 76 4.48 9.48 10.46
CA ASN A 76 4.15 10.90 10.55
C ASN A 76 4.72 11.63 9.31
N TYR A 77 4.41 12.90 9.11
CA TYR A 77 4.82 13.64 7.91
C TYR A 77 6.35 13.78 7.79
N TYR A 78 7.08 13.84 8.90
CA TYR A 78 8.54 13.82 8.89
C TYR A 78 9.09 12.51 8.33
N PHE A 79 8.60 11.37 8.83
CA PHE A 79 9.02 10.05 8.38
C PHE A 79 8.59 9.79 6.94
N PHE A 80 7.39 10.21 6.54
CA PHE A 80 6.94 10.17 5.15
C PHE A 80 7.89 10.93 4.22
N TYR A 81 8.22 12.17 4.60
CA TYR A 81 9.14 13.00 3.83
C TYR A 81 10.51 12.32 3.73
N LYS A 82 11.04 11.83 4.85
CA LYS A 82 12.33 11.11 4.91
C LYS A 82 12.30 9.85 4.04
N ARG A 83 11.21 9.08 4.06
CA ARG A 83 11.02 7.87 3.25
C ARG A 83 11.01 8.18 1.76
N MET A 84 10.33 9.26 1.35
CA MET A 84 10.33 9.72 -0.04
C MET A 84 11.71 10.20 -0.50
N HIS A 85 12.49 10.82 0.39
CA HIS A 85 13.80 11.39 0.06
C HIS A 85 14.98 10.41 0.14
N ILE A 86 14.99 9.52 1.12
CA ILE A 86 16.12 8.60 1.39
C ILE A 86 15.82 7.20 0.83
N GLY A 87 14.52 6.86 0.68
CA GLY A 87 14.06 5.59 0.15
C GLY A 87 13.89 4.55 1.25
N HIS A 88 13.04 3.56 0.98
CA HIS A 88 12.63 2.56 1.98
C HIS A 88 13.82 1.77 2.54
N VAL A 89 14.68 1.25 1.67
CA VAL A 89 15.83 0.39 2.05
C VAL A 89 16.86 1.14 2.89
N GLU A 90 17.21 2.36 2.49
CA GLU A 90 18.21 3.16 3.20
C GLU A 90 17.68 3.66 4.55
N MET A 91 16.38 3.94 4.64
CA MET A 91 15.76 4.18 5.94
C MET A 91 15.88 2.95 6.86
N VAL A 92 15.51 1.76 6.38
CA VAL A 92 15.61 0.52 7.17
C VAL A 92 17.05 0.29 7.64
N LYS A 93 18.04 0.45 6.76
CA LYS A 93 19.48 0.35 7.11
C LYS A 93 19.92 1.33 8.18
N THR A 94 19.45 2.57 8.11
CA THR A 94 19.79 3.61 9.10
C THR A 94 19.45 3.14 10.52
N TYR A 95 18.38 2.37 10.67
CA TYR A 95 17.87 1.92 11.97
C TYR A 95 18.28 0.51 12.38
N LEU A 96 18.54 -0.39 11.44
CA LEU A 96 18.99 -1.77 11.74
C LEU A 96 20.51 -1.95 11.67
N GLY A 97 21.23 -1.03 11.02
CA GLY A 97 22.65 -1.16 10.70
C GLY A 97 22.92 -1.99 9.44
N ASP A 98 24.03 -1.72 8.76
CA ASP A 98 24.38 -2.38 7.48
C ASP A 98 24.78 -3.86 7.65
N ASP A 99 25.35 -4.23 8.79
CA ASP A 99 25.84 -5.59 9.04
C ASP A 99 24.75 -6.56 9.49
N ASN A 100 23.56 -6.05 9.80
CA ASN A 100 22.45 -6.84 10.28
C ASN A 100 22.02 -7.91 9.25
N GLN A 101 21.94 -9.16 9.70
CA GLN A 101 21.58 -10.30 8.85
C GLN A 101 20.21 -10.11 8.17
N TYR A 102 19.29 -9.37 8.81
CA TYR A 102 18.00 -9.03 8.25
C TYR A 102 18.10 -8.01 7.11
N CYS A 103 18.95 -6.99 7.24
CA CYS A 103 19.25 -6.07 6.14
C CYS A 103 19.81 -6.82 4.91
N LYS A 104 20.64 -7.83 5.12
CA LYS A 104 21.17 -8.70 4.05
C LYS A 104 20.06 -9.55 3.40
N SER A 105 19.12 -10.06 4.19
CA SER A 105 17.98 -10.86 3.71
C SER A 105 16.95 -10.02 2.96
N ILE A 106 16.63 -8.83 3.46
CA ILE A 106 15.80 -7.85 2.75
C ILE A 106 16.46 -7.45 1.44
N ARG A 107 17.79 -7.25 1.43
CA ARG A 107 18.53 -6.92 0.21
C ARG A 107 18.44 -8.04 -0.83
N SER A 108 18.57 -9.31 -0.43
CA SER A 108 18.49 -10.44 -1.36
C SER A 108 17.08 -10.62 -1.95
N LEU A 109 16.03 -10.36 -1.16
CA LEU A 109 14.65 -10.26 -1.64
C LEU A 109 14.49 -9.09 -2.63
N CYS A 110 15.02 -7.92 -2.30
CA CYS A 110 14.97 -6.72 -3.15
C CYS A 110 15.76 -6.87 -4.44
N THR A 111 16.88 -7.61 -4.47
CA THR A 111 17.64 -7.86 -5.71
C THR A 111 16.90 -8.74 -6.71
N LYS A 112 15.88 -9.50 -6.26
CA LYS A 112 14.95 -10.20 -7.15
C LYS A 112 13.86 -9.27 -7.70
N CYS A 113 13.59 -8.15 -7.02
CA CYS A 113 12.71 -7.09 -7.50
C CYS A 113 13.48 -6.11 -8.40
N ASN A 114 12.75 -5.43 -9.30
CA ASN A 114 13.35 -4.59 -10.34
C ASN A 114 14.14 -3.42 -9.69
N PRO A 115 15.44 -3.21 -9.99
CA PRO A 115 16.26 -2.13 -9.42
C PRO A 115 15.71 -0.71 -9.64
N ASP A 116 14.64 -0.54 -10.41
CA ASP A 116 13.92 0.72 -10.50
C ASP A 116 13.07 1.12 -9.28
N GLU A 117 12.95 0.25 -8.27
CA GLU A 117 12.22 0.52 -7.01
C GLU A 117 13.03 1.33 -5.97
N PHE A 118 14.31 1.65 -6.23
CA PHE A 118 15.11 2.49 -5.33
C PHE A 118 14.72 3.97 -5.42
N SER A 119 13.77 4.40 -4.57
CA SER A 119 13.06 5.67 -4.68
C SER A 119 13.80 6.91 -4.16
N GLY A 120 14.61 6.80 -3.11
CA GLY A 120 15.13 7.97 -2.40
C GLY A 120 16.19 8.78 -3.14
N TRP A 121 17.30 8.14 -3.49
CA TRP A 121 18.41 8.80 -4.19
C TRP A 121 17.98 9.44 -5.52
N LYS A 122 16.94 8.88 -6.14
CA LYS A 122 16.33 9.42 -7.36
C LYS A 122 15.76 10.82 -7.14
N LEU A 123 15.02 11.10 -6.07
CA LEU A 123 14.41 12.42 -5.85
C LEU A 123 15.44 13.54 -5.57
N ILE A 124 16.49 13.24 -4.80
CA ILE A 124 17.63 14.16 -4.62
C ILE A 124 18.37 14.37 -5.95
N SER A 125 18.63 13.28 -6.69
CA SER A 125 19.29 13.37 -7.98
C SER A 125 18.47 14.13 -9.02
N TYR A 126 17.14 13.98 -9.02
CA TYR A 126 16.24 14.71 -9.93
C TYR A 126 16.18 16.18 -9.55
N SER A 127 16.06 16.51 -8.26
CA SER A 127 16.09 17.90 -7.78
C SER A 127 17.38 18.62 -8.20
N TYR A 128 18.51 17.90 -8.18
CA TYR A 128 19.81 18.42 -8.63
C TYR A 128 19.96 18.44 -10.16
N LYS A 129 19.47 17.40 -10.86
CA LYS A 129 19.59 17.23 -12.33
C LYS A 129 18.49 17.93 -13.14
N MET A 130 17.41 18.42 -12.53
CA MET A 130 16.36 19.20 -13.20
C MET A 130 16.92 20.46 -13.91
N TYR A 131 18.12 20.89 -13.53
CA TYR A 131 18.84 21.97 -14.17
C TYR A 131 19.65 21.57 -15.41
N LEU A 132 19.88 20.28 -15.67
CA LEU A 132 20.94 19.85 -16.58
C LEU A 132 20.52 19.04 -17.81
N ARG A 133 19.49 18.16 -17.80
CA ARG A 133 19.08 17.37 -19.01
C ARG A 133 17.60 16.91 -19.03
N MET A 134 17.10 16.60 -20.24
CA MET A 134 15.73 16.14 -20.56
C MET A 134 15.34 14.69 -20.22
N PRO A 135 16.18 13.65 -20.44
CA PRO A 135 15.77 12.25 -20.20
C PRO A 135 15.32 12.03 -18.75
N THR A 136 15.96 12.74 -17.81
CA THR A 136 15.67 12.70 -16.38
C THR A 136 14.33 13.33 -16.00
N LEU A 137 13.74 14.20 -16.83
CA LEU A 137 12.43 14.78 -16.54
C LEU A 137 11.31 13.74 -16.70
N SER A 138 11.44 12.84 -17.68
CA SER A 138 10.46 11.77 -17.90
C SER A 138 10.46 10.80 -16.73
N GLU A 139 11.63 10.28 -16.35
CA GLU A 139 11.76 9.40 -15.19
C GLU A 139 11.33 10.07 -13.89
N GLY A 140 11.66 11.36 -13.72
CA GLY A 140 11.20 12.15 -12.58
C GLY A 140 9.67 12.25 -12.52
N LEU A 141 9.00 12.43 -13.67
CA LEU A 141 7.55 12.46 -13.73
C LEU A 141 6.92 11.09 -13.43
N LEU A 142 7.50 10.01 -13.96
CA LEU A 142 7.05 8.65 -13.65
C LEU A 142 7.26 8.31 -12.17
N PHE A 143 8.36 8.79 -11.59
CA PHE A 143 8.65 8.67 -10.17
C PHE A 143 7.63 9.44 -9.32
N ALA A 144 7.35 10.69 -9.70
CA ALA A 144 6.37 11.52 -9.04
C ALA A 144 4.97 10.88 -9.10
N ALA A 145 4.59 10.33 -10.26
CA ALA A 145 3.35 9.62 -10.46
C ALA A 145 3.23 8.38 -9.57
N ARG A 146 4.29 7.57 -9.49
CA ARG A 146 4.32 6.33 -8.69
C ARG A 146 4.12 6.57 -7.20
N ASN A 147 4.59 7.71 -6.70
CA ASN A 147 4.55 8.06 -5.28
C ASN A 147 3.50 9.14 -4.97
N GLY A 148 2.68 9.54 -5.95
CA GLY A 148 1.63 10.53 -5.78
C GLY A 148 2.14 11.92 -5.42
N LEU A 149 3.35 12.27 -5.86
CA LEU A 149 4.04 13.53 -5.55
C LEU A 149 3.55 14.66 -6.46
N GLU A 150 2.30 15.05 -6.29
CA GLU A 150 1.59 16.01 -7.14
C GLU A 150 2.36 17.32 -7.37
N GLN A 151 2.83 17.96 -6.29
CA GLN A 151 3.51 19.27 -6.40
C GLN A 151 4.86 19.14 -7.11
N PHE A 152 5.59 18.06 -6.83
CA PHE A 152 6.82 17.73 -7.54
C PHE A 152 6.55 17.47 -9.03
N GLY A 153 5.48 16.72 -9.34
CA GLY A 153 4.99 16.51 -10.71
C GLY A 153 4.65 17.82 -11.44
N ARG A 154 3.97 18.77 -10.77
CA ARG A 154 3.67 20.12 -11.33
C ARG A 154 4.95 20.87 -11.71
N ARG A 155 5.95 20.88 -10.83
CA ARG A 155 7.25 21.51 -11.09
C ARG A 155 7.95 20.88 -12.30
N ILE A 156 7.90 19.55 -12.41
CA ILE A 156 8.42 18.81 -13.56
C ILE A 156 7.69 19.18 -14.85
N LEU A 157 6.35 19.20 -14.85
CA LEU A 157 5.56 19.60 -16.01
C LEU A 157 5.82 21.05 -16.43
N HIS A 158 5.97 21.96 -15.47
CA HIS A 158 6.32 23.36 -15.76
C HIS A 158 7.68 23.46 -16.45
N GLN A 159 8.66 22.67 -16.00
CA GLN A 159 9.98 22.60 -16.63
C GLN A 159 9.92 21.96 -18.01
N PHE A 160 9.11 20.91 -18.19
CA PHE A 160 8.81 20.32 -19.50
C PHE A 160 8.28 21.39 -20.45
N ARG A 161 7.25 22.16 -20.07
CA ARG A 161 6.67 23.22 -20.93
C ARG A 161 7.70 24.25 -21.37
N ARG A 162 8.56 24.74 -20.45
CA ARG A 162 9.61 25.71 -20.77
C ARG A 162 10.58 25.22 -21.82
N THR A 163 10.91 23.94 -21.76
CA THR A 163 11.94 23.33 -22.59
C THR A 163 11.37 22.67 -23.85
N TRP A 164 10.08 22.37 -23.89
CA TRP A 164 9.37 21.73 -25.01
C TRP A 164 9.35 22.59 -26.28
N HIS A 165 9.21 23.92 -26.15
CA HIS A 165 9.16 24.83 -27.30
C HIS A 165 10.40 24.70 -28.21
N ASN A 166 11.54 24.27 -27.66
CA ASN A 166 12.79 24.11 -28.39
C ASN A 166 12.89 22.77 -29.15
N TYR A 167 11.95 21.82 -28.97
CA TYR A 167 12.05 20.44 -29.49
C TYR A 167 10.86 19.99 -30.37
N THR A 168 9.99 20.93 -30.75
CA THR A 168 8.69 20.65 -31.41
C THR A 168 8.77 19.99 -32.79
N SER A 169 9.93 19.87 -33.43
CA SER A 169 10.07 19.30 -34.78
C SER A 169 10.55 17.84 -34.84
N ALA A 170 11.06 17.24 -33.75
CA ALA A 170 11.78 15.95 -33.84
C ALA A 170 11.16 14.76 -33.08
N CYS A 171 10.05 14.95 -32.36
CA CYS A 171 9.76 14.11 -31.21
C CYS A 171 8.31 13.59 -31.13
N SER A 172 7.86 12.84 -32.14
CA SER A 172 6.56 12.12 -32.10
C SER A 172 6.50 10.98 -31.06
N ASN A 173 7.63 10.59 -30.47
CA ASN A 173 7.71 9.52 -29.46
C ASN A 173 7.53 10.00 -28.00
N TYR A 174 7.40 11.31 -27.76
CA TYR A 174 7.37 11.90 -26.41
C TYR A 174 5.96 12.16 -25.87
N ASP A 175 4.90 11.72 -26.55
CA ASP A 175 3.54 11.67 -25.99
C ASP A 175 3.40 10.59 -24.89
N ASN A 176 4.44 9.75 -24.71
CA ASN A 176 4.41 8.59 -23.84
C ASN A 176 4.55 8.85 -22.32
N PRO A 177 5.42 9.75 -21.81
CA PRO A 177 5.71 9.83 -20.38
C PRO A 177 4.57 10.42 -19.56
N ILE A 178 3.76 11.34 -20.10
CA ILE A 178 2.59 11.88 -19.39
C ILE A 178 1.49 10.81 -19.32
N LYS A 179 1.27 10.06 -20.41
CA LYS A 179 0.30 8.95 -20.44
C LYS A 179 0.73 7.82 -19.50
N ILE A 180 1.99 7.39 -19.56
CA ILE A 180 2.55 6.40 -18.63
C ILE A 180 2.47 6.93 -17.21
N ALA A 181 2.81 8.21 -16.95
CA ALA A 181 2.68 8.80 -15.62
C ALA A 181 1.23 8.74 -15.12
N ALA A 182 0.23 9.07 -15.95
CA ALA A 182 -1.18 8.96 -15.58
C ALA A 182 -1.55 7.51 -15.23
N LEU A 183 -1.16 6.54 -16.06
CA LEU A 183 -1.42 5.12 -15.81
C LEU A 183 -0.71 4.63 -14.55
N ILE A 184 0.55 5.01 -14.31
CA ILE A 184 1.28 4.69 -13.07
C ILE A 184 0.58 5.30 -11.86
N ALA A 185 0.18 6.58 -11.93
CA ALA A 185 -0.54 7.23 -10.85
C ALA A 185 -1.86 6.51 -10.57
N ILE A 186 -2.57 6.06 -11.61
CA ILE A 186 -3.79 5.26 -11.45
C ILE A 186 -3.50 3.93 -10.74
N ILE A 187 -2.47 3.19 -11.17
CA ILE A 187 -2.08 1.91 -10.56
C ILE A 187 -1.83 2.05 -9.06
N HIS A 188 -1.28 3.18 -8.62
CA HIS A 188 -0.93 3.44 -7.22
C HIS A 188 -2.01 4.25 -6.49
N ASP A 189 -3.20 4.40 -7.08
CA ASP A 189 -4.35 5.15 -6.55
C ASP A 189 -4.02 6.62 -6.19
N HIS A 190 -3.22 7.27 -7.02
CA HIS A 190 -2.83 8.67 -6.88
C HIS A 190 -3.66 9.59 -7.78
N ILE A 191 -4.96 9.63 -7.54
CA ILE A 191 -5.93 10.37 -8.38
C ILE A 191 -5.66 11.86 -8.42
N HIS A 192 -5.25 12.45 -7.29
CA HIS A 192 -4.82 13.84 -7.22
C HIS A 192 -3.69 14.15 -8.20
N PHE A 193 -2.78 13.19 -8.42
CA PHE A 193 -1.73 13.30 -9.45
C PHE A 193 -2.32 13.25 -10.86
N VAL A 194 -3.31 12.38 -11.12
CA VAL A 194 -4.00 12.30 -12.42
C VAL A 194 -4.72 13.60 -12.74
N TRP A 195 -5.46 14.17 -11.79
CA TRP A 195 -6.11 15.47 -11.96
C TRP A 195 -5.12 16.60 -12.18
N MET A 196 -3.97 16.54 -11.50
CA MET A 196 -2.88 17.47 -11.77
C MET A 196 -2.36 17.35 -13.21
N LEU A 197 -2.16 16.13 -13.71
CA LEU A 197 -1.81 15.91 -15.11
C LEU A 197 -2.92 16.42 -16.05
N GLU A 198 -4.20 16.27 -15.70
CA GLU A 198 -5.33 16.72 -16.52
C GLU A 198 -5.40 18.25 -16.60
N ALA A 199 -5.21 18.93 -15.46
CA ALA A 199 -5.22 20.39 -15.40
C ALA A 199 -3.98 21.03 -16.04
N HIS A 200 -2.82 20.35 -16.01
CA HIS A 200 -1.53 20.91 -16.43
C HIS A 200 -0.91 20.27 -17.67
N ALA A 201 -1.46 19.20 -18.22
CA ALA A 201 -1.10 18.73 -19.56
C ALA A 201 -2.07 19.32 -20.59
N SER A 202 -1.56 19.72 -21.75
CA SER A 202 -2.41 20.15 -22.87
C SER A 202 -3.43 19.05 -23.23
N PRO A 203 -4.70 19.38 -23.51
CA PRO A 203 -5.72 18.41 -23.92
C PRO A 203 -5.30 17.54 -25.12
N ARG A 204 -4.39 18.05 -25.97
CA ARG A 204 -3.83 17.29 -27.10
C ARG A 204 -2.97 16.10 -26.66
N LEU A 205 -2.28 16.20 -25.52
CA LEU A 205 -1.41 15.14 -24.97
C LEU A 205 -2.22 13.95 -24.43
N TRP A 206 -3.52 14.12 -24.21
CA TRP A 206 -4.44 13.07 -23.76
C TRP A 206 -5.00 12.22 -24.91
N CYS A 207 -4.70 12.56 -26.17
CA CYS A 207 -5.27 11.84 -27.31
C CYS A 207 -4.48 10.54 -27.60
N PRO A 208 -5.07 9.33 -27.48
CA PRO A 208 -4.44 8.09 -27.89
C PRO A 208 -4.79 7.84 -29.34
N THR A 209 -4.13 8.53 -30.26
CA THR A 209 -4.29 8.28 -31.70
C THR A 209 -3.39 7.17 -32.22
N THR A 210 -2.35 6.79 -31.47
CA THR A 210 -1.37 5.76 -31.86
C THR A 210 -1.51 4.47 -31.07
N LEU A 211 -1.10 3.37 -31.71
CA LEU A 211 -1.03 2.02 -31.15
C LEU A 211 -0.33 2.06 -29.78
N ILE A 212 -1.07 1.67 -28.74
CA ILE A 212 -0.52 1.44 -27.40
C ILE A 212 0.45 0.26 -27.53
N SER A 213 1.71 0.46 -27.15
CA SER A 213 2.69 -0.63 -27.15
C SER A 213 2.25 -1.76 -26.20
N THR A 214 2.70 -2.99 -26.40
CA THR A 214 2.31 -4.13 -25.54
C THR A 214 2.65 -3.89 -24.06
N SER A 215 3.66 -3.07 -23.75
CA SER A 215 4.00 -2.65 -22.39
C SER A 215 3.02 -1.61 -21.81
N GLU A 216 2.58 -0.64 -22.61
CA GLU A 216 1.57 0.34 -22.19
C GLU A 216 0.19 -0.32 -22.01
N GLN A 217 -0.14 -1.35 -22.82
CA GLN A 217 -1.36 -2.15 -22.62
C GLN A 217 -1.34 -2.82 -21.25
N LYS A 218 -0.23 -3.48 -20.89
CA LYS A 218 -0.04 -4.08 -19.55
C LYS A 218 -0.23 -3.05 -18.43
N LEU A 219 0.32 -1.84 -18.60
CA LEU A 219 0.15 -0.76 -17.63
C LEU A 219 -1.31 -0.32 -17.53
N PHE A 220 -1.99 -0.20 -18.67
CA PHE A 220 -3.40 0.14 -18.75
C PHE A 220 -4.28 -0.88 -18.03
N TYR A 221 -4.04 -2.19 -18.19
CA TYR A 221 -4.79 -3.18 -17.41
C TYR A 221 -4.45 -3.21 -15.94
N LYS A 222 -3.18 -3.03 -15.57
CA LYS A 222 -2.81 -2.83 -14.16
C LYS A 222 -3.56 -1.63 -13.57
N ALA A 223 -3.72 -0.57 -14.35
CA ALA A 223 -4.50 0.59 -13.97
C ALA A 223 -6.00 0.23 -13.81
N LEU A 224 -6.55 -0.64 -14.67
CA LEU A 224 -7.94 -1.12 -14.56
C LEU A 224 -8.18 -1.95 -13.30
N LEU A 225 -7.17 -2.60 -12.75
CA LEU A 225 -7.26 -3.36 -11.50
C LEU A 225 -7.18 -2.49 -10.25
N SER A 226 -6.82 -1.21 -10.37
CA SER A 226 -6.71 -0.30 -9.23
C SER A 226 -8.07 -0.07 -8.54
N PRO A 227 -8.16 -0.02 -7.20
CA PRO A 227 -9.43 0.14 -6.49
C PRO A 227 -10.21 1.46 -6.78
N TYR A 228 -11.54 1.32 -6.73
CA TYR A 228 -12.66 2.28 -6.64
C TYR A 228 -12.69 3.63 -7.36
N ARG A 229 -11.67 4.50 -7.29
CA ARG A 229 -11.89 5.92 -7.63
C ARG A 229 -11.25 6.38 -8.94
N THR A 230 -10.33 5.59 -9.47
CA THR A 230 -9.54 5.91 -10.68
C THR A 230 -10.24 5.56 -12.00
N CYS A 231 -11.26 4.70 -11.98
CA CYS A 231 -11.88 4.16 -13.19
C CYS A 231 -12.59 5.22 -14.04
N ARG A 232 -13.13 6.29 -13.43
CA ARG A 232 -13.80 7.36 -14.18
C ARG A 232 -12.83 8.17 -15.04
N CYS A 233 -11.64 8.49 -14.52
CA CYS A 233 -10.58 9.14 -15.30
C CYS A 233 -10.10 8.24 -16.46
N MET A 234 -10.14 6.92 -16.28
CA MET A 234 -9.77 5.97 -17.33
C MET A 234 -10.79 5.81 -18.45
N LEU A 235 -12.08 6.03 -18.19
CA LEU A 235 -13.10 6.05 -19.24
C LEU A 235 -12.80 7.12 -20.30
N ASN A 236 -12.33 8.29 -19.87
CA ASN A 236 -11.90 9.36 -20.78
C ASN A 236 -10.72 8.92 -21.67
N LEU A 237 -9.84 8.03 -21.17
CA LEU A 237 -8.73 7.45 -21.94
C LEU A 237 -9.20 6.41 -22.98
N ILE A 238 -10.27 5.68 -22.70
CA ILE A 238 -10.79 4.60 -23.56
C ILE A 238 -11.59 5.14 -24.76
N LYS A 239 -12.07 6.39 -24.71
CA LYS A 239 -12.99 6.99 -25.69
C LYS A 239 -14.21 6.09 -25.94
N PRO A 240 -15.21 6.06 -25.04
CA PRO A 240 -16.39 5.20 -25.13
C PRO A 240 -17.21 5.40 -26.43
N GLU A 241 -17.02 6.51 -27.15
CA GLU A 241 -17.58 6.75 -28.49
C GLU A 241 -17.29 5.63 -29.51
N ARG A 242 -16.20 4.86 -29.32
CA ARG A 242 -15.85 3.72 -30.19
C ARG A 242 -16.53 2.40 -29.81
N ILE A 243 -17.21 2.35 -28.65
CA ILE A 243 -17.97 1.19 -28.17
C ILE A 243 -19.37 1.71 -27.77
N PRO A 244 -20.31 1.87 -28.72
CA PRO A 244 -21.61 2.51 -28.45
C PRO A 244 -22.40 1.92 -27.27
N PRO A 245 -22.41 0.59 -27.03
CA PRO A 245 -23.04 0.02 -25.85
C PRO A 245 -22.37 0.44 -24.53
N LEU A 246 -21.04 0.58 -24.51
CA LEU A 246 -20.31 1.07 -23.34
C LEU A 246 -20.63 2.54 -23.05
N ASN A 247 -20.82 3.35 -24.10
CA ASN A 247 -21.27 4.74 -23.93
C ASN A 247 -22.71 4.82 -23.39
N ALA A 248 -23.61 3.92 -23.82
CA ALA A 248 -24.96 3.84 -23.27
C ALA A 248 -24.93 3.43 -21.78
N ALA A 249 -24.13 2.41 -21.43
CA ALA A 249 -23.91 2.00 -20.04
C ALA A 249 -23.33 3.13 -19.18
N TYR A 250 -22.31 3.85 -19.71
CA TYR A 250 -21.69 4.99 -19.03
C TYR A 250 -22.66 6.14 -18.73
N ASN A 251 -23.52 6.48 -19.69
CA ASN A 251 -24.53 7.53 -19.51
C ASN A 251 -25.78 7.04 -18.76
N ASN A 252 -25.75 5.81 -18.24
CA ASN A 252 -26.88 5.17 -17.56
C ASN A 252 -28.15 5.08 -18.42
N ASP A 253 -28.01 5.05 -19.75
CA ASP A 253 -29.11 4.97 -20.71
C ASP A 253 -29.48 3.50 -20.96
N MET A 254 -30.20 2.92 -19.99
CA MET A 254 -30.57 1.50 -20.00
C MET A 254 -31.48 1.16 -21.18
N THR A 255 -32.35 2.08 -21.59
CA THR A 255 -33.21 1.94 -22.76
C THR A 255 -32.39 1.77 -24.03
N LYS A 256 -31.40 2.62 -24.24
CA LYS A 256 -30.50 2.54 -25.40
C LYS A 256 -29.60 1.32 -25.32
N LEU A 257 -29.13 0.95 -24.13
CA LEU A 257 -28.34 -0.28 -23.94
C LEU A 257 -29.15 -1.51 -24.35
N GLN A 258 -30.38 -1.66 -23.85
CA GLN A 258 -31.28 -2.76 -24.21
C GLN A 258 -31.60 -2.78 -25.71
N GLN A 259 -31.86 -1.62 -26.31
CA GLN A 259 -32.08 -1.50 -27.76
C GLN A 259 -30.85 -1.93 -28.56
N LEU A 260 -29.65 -1.48 -28.17
CA LEU A 260 -28.39 -1.84 -28.85
C LEU A 260 -28.08 -3.34 -28.77
N ILE A 261 -28.42 -3.98 -27.64
CA ILE A 261 -28.28 -5.43 -27.45
C ILE A 261 -29.32 -6.19 -28.29
N SER A 262 -30.59 -5.74 -28.28
CA SER A 262 -31.72 -6.46 -28.90
C SER A 262 -31.80 -6.30 -30.43
N LEU A 263 -31.49 -5.11 -30.98
CA LEU A 263 -31.72 -4.77 -32.39
C LEU A 263 -30.58 -5.17 -33.35
N ARG A 264 -29.82 -6.24 -33.04
CA ARG A 264 -28.68 -6.75 -33.85
C ARG A 264 -27.44 -5.83 -33.93
N GLY A 265 -27.35 -4.79 -33.10
CA GLY A 265 -26.18 -3.87 -33.08
C GLY A 265 -24.90 -4.52 -32.54
N ILE A 266 -25.02 -5.52 -31.67
CA ILE A 266 -23.92 -6.29 -31.12
C ILE A 266 -23.98 -7.71 -31.70
N LYS A 267 -23.06 -8.06 -32.61
CA LYS A 267 -23.01 -9.41 -33.23
C LYS A 267 -22.85 -10.55 -32.20
N SER A 268 -22.27 -10.26 -31.04
CA SER A 268 -22.13 -11.17 -29.89
C SER A 268 -21.85 -10.34 -28.64
N VAL A 269 -22.63 -10.53 -27.56
CA VAL A 269 -22.46 -9.83 -26.27
C VAL A 269 -21.08 -10.12 -25.66
N ASN A 270 -20.52 -11.28 -26.00
CA ASN A 270 -19.19 -11.75 -25.56
C ASN A 270 -18.07 -11.37 -26.53
N LYS A 271 -18.36 -10.54 -27.55
CA LYS A 271 -17.31 -10.08 -28.48
C LYS A 271 -16.29 -9.23 -27.73
N LYS A 272 -15.05 -9.67 -27.76
CA LYS A 272 -13.90 -8.94 -27.23
C LYS A 272 -13.44 -7.85 -28.21
N ASP A 273 -12.96 -6.75 -27.68
CA ASP A 273 -12.40 -5.64 -28.45
C ASP A 273 -10.88 -5.80 -28.69
N ARG A 274 -10.21 -4.75 -29.17
CA ARG A 274 -8.74 -4.76 -29.39
C ARG A 274 -7.93 -4.84 -28.08
N HIS A 275 -8.58 -4.61 -26.95
CA HIS A 275 -8.06 -4.78 -25.61
C HIS A 275 -8.51 -6.12 -25.02
N ASP A 276 -8.95 -7.07 -25.86
CA ASP A 276 -9.36 -8.40 -25.43
C ASP A 276 -10.37 -8.38 -24.27
N CYS A 277 -11.17 -7.30 -24.22
CA CYS A 277 -12.20 -7.07 -23.22
C CYS A 277 -13.57 -7.08 -23.89
N ASN A 278 -14.52 -7.80 -23.29
CA ASN A 278 -15.92 -7.75 -23.69
C ASN A 278 -16.68 -6.62 -22.94
N LEU A 279 -17.95 -6.43 -23.29
CA LEU A 279 -18.78 -5.38 -22.68
C LEU A 279 -19.07 -5.62 -21.19
N LEU A 280 -19.29 -6.87 -20.78
CA LEU A 280 -19.54 -7.23 -19.38
C LEU A 280 -18.32 -6.93 -18.50
N GLN A 281 -17.13 -7.29 -18.96
CA GLN A 281 -15.85 -7.00 -18.33
C GLN A 281 -15.65 -5.50 -18.09
N TYR A 282 -15.95 -4.66 -19.07
CA TYR A 282 -15.94 -3.21 -18.87
C TYR A 282 -16.99 -2.76 -17.84
N CYS A 283 -18.22 -3.27 -17.92
CA CYS A 283 -19.26 -2.91 -16.96
C CYS A 283 -18.88 -3.30 -15.52
N VAL A 284 -18.21 -4.42 -15.31
CA VAL A 284 -17.65 -4.83 -14.01
C VAL A 284 -16.55 -3.87 -13.56
N ILE A 285 -15.58 -3.56 -14.43
CA ILE A 285 -14.48 -2.63 -14.09
C ILE A 285 -15.03 -1.26 -13.66
N PHE A 286 -16.05 -0.77 -14.36
CA PHE A 286 -16.66 0.54 -14.09
C PHE A 286 -17.85 0.49 -13.13
N GLN A 287 -18.17 -0.69 -12.58
CA GLN A 287 -19.25 -0.92 -11.63
C GLN A 287 -20.64 -0.45 -12.11
N PHE A 288 -20.93 -0.61 -13.41
CA PHE A 288 -22.24 -0.30 -14.01
C PHE A 288 -23.26 -1.40 -13.69
N ASN A 289 -23.67 -1.49 -12.42
CA ASN A 289 -24.49 -2.58 -11.88
C ASN A 289 -25.74 -2.89 -12.73
N ASP A 290 -26.50 -1.87 -13.10
CA ASP A 290 -27.73 -2.07 -13.86
C ASP A 290 -27.44 -2.62 -15.27
N SER A 291 -26.34 -2.18 -15.88
CA SER A 291 -25.87 -2.70 -17.18
C SER A 291 -25.36 -4.13 -17.07
N ILE A 292 -24.63 -4.48 -16.00
CA ILE A 292 -24.18 -5.87 -15.75
C ILE A 292 -25.37 -6.82 -15.71
N LYS A 293 -26.43 -6.48 -14.96
CA LYS A 293 -27.63 -7.31 -14.87
C LYS A 293 -28.26 -7.55 -16.24
N ILE A 294 -28.46 -6.48 -17.01
CA ILE A 294 -29.00 -6.56 -18.38
C ILE A 294 -28.14 -7.48 -19.24
N LEU A 295 -26.81 -7.39 -19.15
CA LEU A 295 -25.91 -8.21 -19.95
C LEU A 295 -25.97 -9.69 -19.57
N ILE A 296 -26.02 -10.02 -18.28
CA ILE A 296 -26.17 -11.41 -17.80
C ILE A 296 -27.51 -11.98 -18.28
N ASP A 297 -28.61 -11.23 -18.14
CA ASP A 297 -29.94 -11.64 -18.60
C ASP A 297 -29.99 -11.91 -20.13
N HIS A 298 -29.08 -11.31 -20.90
CA HIS A 298 -28.93 -11.51 -22.35
C HIS A 298 -27.82 -12.51 -22.72
N GLY A 299 -27.36 -13.34 -21.79
CA GLY A 299 -26.41 -14.43 -22.05
C GLY A 299 -24.94 -14.01 -22.12
N ALA A 300 -24.56 -12.90 -21.46
CA ALA A 300 -23.16 -12.57 -21.30
C ALA A 300 -22.43 -13.64 -20.46
N SER A 301 -21.25 -14.08 -20.93
CA SER A 301 -20.45 -15.11 -20.28
C SER A 301 -19.84 -14.58 -18.99
N ILE A 302 -20.25 -15.13 -17.86
CA ILE A 302 -19.71 -14.79 -16.55
C ILE A 302 -18.35 -15.45 -16.26
N ASN A 303 -18.01 -16.50 -17.00
CA ASN A 303 -16.76 -17.25 -16.85
C ASN A 303 -15.62 -16.67 -17.70
N ASP A 304 -15.82 -15.52 -18.34
CA ASP A 304 -14.80 -14.90 -19.17
C ASP A 304 -13.63 -14.37 -18.33
N GLU A 305 -12.41 -14.55 -18.84
CA GLU A 305 -11.19 -14.06 -18.21
C GLU A 305 -10.65 -12.82 -18.95
N PHE A 306 -10.05 -11.93 -18.18
CA PHE A 306 -9.19 -10.87 -18.68
C PHE A 306 -7.88 -11.52 -19.14
N SER A 307 -7.45 -11.30 -20.38
CA SER A 307 -6.27 -12.00 -20.91
C SER A 307 -4.95 -11.36 -20.50
N ASN A 308 -4.99 -10.12 -19.99
CA ASN A 308 -3.80 -9.41 -19.58
C ASN A 308 -4.17 -8.40 -18.48
N PRO A 309 -3.85 -8.64 -17.20
CA PRO A 309 -3.39 -9.92 -16.66
C PRO A 309 -4.49 -10.99 -16.73
N ALA A 310 -4.07 -12.26 -16.77
CA ALA A 310 -4.92 -13.44 -16.63
C ALA A 310 -5.62 -13.41 -15.26
N ILE A 311 -6.83 -12.85 -15.23
CA ILE A 311 -7.67 -12.67 -14.04
C ILE A 311 -9.10 -12.99 -14.45
N SER A 312 -9.81 -13.75 -13.63
CA SER A 312 -11.22 -14.07 -13.89
C SER A 312 -12.13 -12.86 -13.68
N LEU A 313 -13.30 -12.84 -14.33
CA LEU A 313 -14.29 -11.79 -14.10
C LEU A 313 -14.70 -11.69 -12.61
N LEU A 314 -14.76 -12.83 -11.92
CA LEU A 314 -15.10 -12.91 -10.50
C LEU A 314 -14.00 -12.33 -9.58
N GLU A 315 -12.72 -12.60 -9.88
CA GLU A 315 -11.59 -11.95 -9.19
C GLU A 315 -11.70 -10.43 -9.33
N MET A 316 -12.01 -9.93 -10.53
CA MET A 316 -12.21 -8.50 -10.76
C MET A 316 -13.38 -7.94 -9.94
N ILE A 317 -14.49 -8.66 -9.81
CA ILE A 317 -15.64 -8.24 -8.98
C ILE A 317 -15.23 -8.05 -7.52
N ILE A 318 -14.43 -8.98 -6.98
CA ILE A 318 -13.92 -8.92 -5.60
C ILE A 318 -12.95 -7.75 -5.44
N ILE A 319 -12.00 -7.58 -6.36
CA ILE A 319 -11.04 -6.46 -6.37
C ILE A 319 -11.77 -5.11 -6.43
N LYS A 320 -12.85 -5.02 -7.22
CA LYS A 320 -13.69 -3.82 -7.34
C LYS A 320 -14.70 -3.64 -6.21
N GLN A 321 -14.70 -4.56 -5.26
CA GLN A 321 -15.66 -4.73 -4.19
C GLN A 321 -17.13 -4.48 -4.62
N ASN A 322 -17.49 -4.98 -5.81
CA ASN A 322 -18.85 -4.88 -6.29
C ASN A 322 -19.76 -5.99 -5.72
N ILE A 323 -20.30 -5.75 -4.51
CA ILE A 323 -21.06 -6.77 -3.78
C ILE A 323 -22.36 -7.15 -4.48
N LYS A 324 -23.01 -6.24 -5.23
CA LYS A 324 -24.23 -6.56 -5.99
C LYS A 324 -23.93 -7.54 -7.13
N CYS A 325 -22.86 -7.29 -7.88
CA CYS A 325 -22.44 -8.18 -8.95
C CYS A 325 -22.04 -9.57 -8.40
N PHE A 326 -21.33 -9.59 -7.27
CA PHE A 326 -20.95 -10.83 -6.59
C PHE A 326 -22.16 -11.69 -6.22
N GLN A 327 -23.27 -11.07 -5.77
CA GLN A 327 -24.51 -11.80 -5.46
C GLN A 327 -25.09 -12.51 -6.69
N TRP A 328 -25.04 -11.90 -7.86
CA TRP A 328 -25.50 -12.55 -9.10
C TRP A 328 -24.65 -13.77 -9.45
N PHE A 329 -23.34 -13.71 -9.21
CA PHE A 329 -22.43 -14.83 -9.48
C PHE A 329 -22.63 -16.01 -8.53
N ILE A 330 -23.03 -15.77 -7.27
CA ILE A 330 -23.43 -16.84 -6.34
C ILE A 330 -24.69 -17.55 -6.86
N HIS A 331 -25.68 -16.78 -7.32
CA HIS A 331 -26.96 -17.33 -7.78
C HIS A 331 -26.81 -18.21 -9.05
N ASP A 332 -25.78 -17.97 -9.87
CA ASP A 332 -25.50 -18.77 -11.07
C ASP A 332 -24.73 -20.09 -10.78
N GLY A 333 -24.44 -20.39 -9.51
CA GLY A 333 -23.86 -21.68 -9.09
C GLY A 333 -22.32 -21.70 -8.95
N ASN A 334 -21.62 -20.59 -9.19
CA ASN A 334 -20.15 -20.49 -9.08
C ASN A 334 -19.64 -20.29 -7.64
N VAL A 335 -20.31 -20.90 -6.66
CA VAL A 335 -20.12 -20.64 -5.22
C VAL A 335 -18.71 -20.97 -4.73
N GLN A 336 -18.18 -22.15 -5.07
CA GLN A 336 -16.84 -22.57 -4.61
C GLN A 336 -15.76 -21.61 -5.09
N LEU A 337 -15.83 -21.19 -6.35
CA LEU A 337 -14.89 -20.23 -6.93
C LEU A 337 -15.02 -18.87 -6.23
N CYS A 338 -16.24 -18.43 -5.89
CA CYS A 338 -16.48 -17.20 -5.14
C CYS A 338 -15.80 -17.23 -3.76
N ILE A 339 -15.90 -18.35 -3.04
CA ILE A 339 -15.28 -18.54 -1.73
C ILE A 339 -13.76 -18.52 -1.84
N LYS A 340 -13.19 -19.33 -2.74
CA LYS A 340 -11.75 -19.41 -3.02
C LYS A 340 -11.14 -18.03 -3.28
N LEU A 341 -11.72 -17.30 -4.24
CA LEU A 341 -11.20 -15.99 -4.61
C LEU A 341 -11.39 -14.97 -3.49
N SER A 342 -12.49 -15.04 -2.74
CA SER A 342 -12.72 -14.16 -1.60
C SER A 342 -11.65 -14.33 -0.53
N ILE A 343 -11.26 -15.58 -0.23
CA ILE A 343 -10.18 -15.90 0.71
C ILE A 343 -8.82 -15.42 0.17
N GLN A 344 -8.53 -15.63 -1.11
CA GLN A 344 -7.27 -15.21 -1.72
C GLN A 344 -7.06 -13.68 -1.70
N HIS A 345 -8.15 -12.90 -1.74
CA HIS A 345 -8.12 -11.44 -1.77
C HIS A 345 -8.45 -10.77 -0.41
N THR A 346 -8.31 -11.47 0.72
CA THR A 346 -8.63 -10.91 2.04
C THR A 346 -7.80 -9.72 2.46
N PHE A 347 -6.58 -9.55 1.92
CA PHE A 347 -5.78 -8.34 2.12
C PHE A 347 -6.37 -7.07 1.49
N ILE A 348 -7.29 -7.19 0.52
CA ILE A 348 -7.84 -6.06 -0.26
C ILE A 348 -9.34 -5.86 0.06
N ASP A 349 -9.80 -6.31 1.23
CA ASP A 349 -11.20 -6.27 1.71
C ASP A 349 -12.09 -7.47 1.34
N GLY A 350 -11.50 -8.60 0.93
CA GLY A 350 -12.21 -9.87 0.68
C GLY A 350 -13.02 -10.39 1.88
N ILE A 351 -12.69 -9.93 3.10
CA ILE A 351 -13.36 -10.32 4.34
C ILE A 351 -14.84 -9.95 4.34
N HIS A 352 -15.21 -8.78 3.80
CA HIS A 352 -16.62 -8.35 3.76
C HIS A 352 -17.50 -9.27 2.90
N TYR A 353 -16.92 -9.93 1.88
CA TYR A 353 -17.59 -10.94 1.07
C TYR A 353 -17.87 -12.21 1.86
N LEU A 354 -16.88 -12.66 2.62
CA LEU A 354 -17.00 -13.84 3.47
C LEU A 354 -18.03 -13.64 4.58
N TYR A 355 -18.08 -12.46 5.21
CA TYR A 355 -19.16 -12.10 6.15
C TYR A 355 -20.55 -12.22 5.54
N ARG A 356 -20.71 -11.85 4.27
CA ARG A 356 -22.01 -11.92 3.60
C ARG A 356 -22.39 -13.35 3.21
N LEU A 357 -21.42 -14.16 2.78
CA LEU A 357 -21.61 -15.57 2.46
C LEU A 357 -21.92 -16.40 3.71
N TYR A 358 -21.26 -16.10 4.83
CA TYR A 358 -21.33 -16.92 6.03
C TYR A 358 -22.72 -17.00 6.70
N ASN A 359 -23.60 -16.04 6.44
CA ASN A 359 -24.97 -16.07 6.97
C ASN A 359 -25.83 -17.22 6.38
N GLN A 360 -25.32 -17.95 5.39
CA GLN A 360 -25.94 -19.15 4.83
C GLN A 360 -25.22 -20.39 5.39
N GLU A 361 -25.92 -21.29 6.08
CA GLU A 361 -25.32 -22.48 6.73
C GLU A 361 -24.50 -23.34 5.75
N GLU A 362 -25.01 -23.54 4.53
CA GLU A 362 -24.32 -24.31 3.48
C GLU A 362 -22.96 -23.68 3.09
N MET A 363 -22.85 -22.35 3.15
CA MET A 363 -21.62 -21.63 2.82
C MET A 363 -20.56 -21.77 3.91
N LYS A 364 -20.94 -22.03 5.15
CA LYS A 364 -19.99 -22.16 6.26
C LYS A 364 -19.06 -23.36 6.07
N ILE A 365 -19.62 -24.47 5.63
CA ILE A 365 -18.89 -25.71 5.36
C ILE A 365 -17.90 -25.46 4.21
N MET A 366 -18.37 -24.89 3.09
CA MET A 366 -17.51 -24.59 1.94
C MET A 366 -16.40 -23.57 2.26
N ILE A 367 -16.68 -22.55 3.08
CA ILE A 367 -15.64 -21.60 3.55
C ILE A 367 -14.58 -22.34 4.37
N ARG A 368 -14.99 -23.21 5.29
CA ARG A 368 -14.06 -23.98 6.13
C ARG A 368 -13.19 -24.92 5.28
N GLU A 369 -13.80 -25.65 4.34
CA GLU A 369 -13.08 -26.52 3.40
C GLU A 369 -12.06 -25.76 2.56
N GLU A 370 -12.42 -24.57 2.05
CA GLU A 370 -11.48 -23.78 1.26
C GLU A 370 -10.34 -23.20 2.11
N VAL A 371 -10.62 -22.76 3.36
CA VAL A 371 -9.55 -22.35 4.29
C VAL A 371 -8.59 -23.51 4.56
N TYR A 372 -9.12 -24.71 4.76
CA TYR A 372 -8.32 -25.93 4.90
C TYR A 372 -7.39 -26.12 3.69
N LEU A 373 -7.93 -26.07 2.47
CA LEU A 373 -7.14 -26.23 1.23
C LEU A 373 -6.04 -25.17 1.08
N GLN A 374 -6.33 -23.91 1.42
CA GLN A 374 -5.33 -22.82 1.35
C GLN A 374 -4.22 -23.02 2.38
N LEU A 375 -4.54 -23.42 3.61
CA LEU A 375 -3.55 -23.71 4.63
C LEU A 375 -2.72 -24.94 4.27
N GLU A 376 -3.32 -25.99 3.70
CA GLU A 376 -2.60 -27.17 3.21
C GLU A 376 -1.63 -26.82 2.07
N ALA A 377 -2.04 -25.94 1.15
CA ALA A 377 -1.18 -25.45 0.08
C ALA A 377 0.02 -24.66 0.63
N ILE A 378 -0.21 -23.77 1.61
CA ILE A 378 0.86 -23.05 2.29
C ILE A 378 1.83 -24.02 2.97
N LEU A 379 1.32 -25.08 3.58
CA LEU A 379 2.12 -26.11 4.25
C LEU A 379 3.10 -26.83 3.30
N LYS A 380 2.70 -27.04 2.05
CA LYS A 380 3.54 -27.64 0.99
C LYS A 380 4.65 -26.69 0.51
N ASP A 381 4.39 -25.38 0.55
CA ASP A 381 5.26 -24.36 -0.02
C ASP A 381 6.19 -23.69 1.01
N THR A 382 5.89 -23.78 2.31
CA THR A 382 6.55 -22.98 3.35
C THR A 382 7.31 -23.80 4.39
N LYS A 383 8.32 -23.18 5.00
CA LYS A 383 8.97 -23.71 6.22
C LYS A 383 8.16 -23.43 7.49
N SER A 384 7.05 -22.71 7.38
CA SER A 384 6.09 -22.41 8.46
C SER A 384 5.17 -23.60 8.80
N GLU A 385 5.68 -24.81 8.61
CA GLU A 385 4.99 -26.09 8.71
C GLU A 385 4.20 -26.19 10.03
N TYR A 386 4.81 -25.82 11.15
CA TYR A 386 4.22 -25.97 12.49
C TYR A 386 2.95 -25.14 12.71
N TYR A 387 2.92 -23.89 12.24
CA TYR A 387 1.74 -23.02 12.41
C TYR A 387 0.57 -23.51 11.57
N CYS A 388 0.85 -23.88 10.32
CA CYS A 388 -0.18 -24.36 9.42
C CYS A 388 -0.70 -25.73 9.87
N GLN A 389 0.18 -26.64 10.32
CA GLN A 389 -0.23 -27.93 10.90
C GLN A 389 -1.13 -27.74 12.11
N PHE A 390 -0.75 -26.84 13.02
CA PHE A 390 -1.54 -26.55 14.21
C PHE A 390 -2.92 -25.99 13.85
N LEU A 391 -2.97 -24.99 12.97
CA LEU A 391 -4.24 -24.42 12.54
C LEU A 391 -5.13 -25.48 11.85
N LEU A 392 -4.57 -26.30 10.96
CA LEU A 392 -5.30 -27.37 10.28
C LEU A 392 -5.88 -28.41 11.27
N ALA A 393 -5.11 -28.80 12.29
CA ALA A 393 -5.55 -29.76 13.29
C ALA A 393 -6.72 -29.25 14.15
N HIS A 394 -6.88 -27.93 14.27
CA HIS A 394 -7.87 -27.30 15.16
C HIS A 394 -8.94 -26.49 14.40
N LEU A 395 -8.94 -26.51 13.06
CA LEU A 395 -9.91 -25.77 12.23
C LEU A 395 -11.36 -26.13 12.56
N ASP A 396 -11.63 -27.37 12.98
CA ASP A 396 -12.97 -27.82 13.34
C ASP A 396 -13.50 -27.20 14.64
N LEU A 397 -12.60 -26.73 15.52
CA LEU A 397 -12.92 -26.04 16.77
C LEU A 397 -13.18 -24.53 16.57
N CYS A 398 -12.86 -24.01 15.38
CA CYS A 398 -13.04 -22.61 15.03
C CYS A 398 -14.51 -22.29 14.79
N ASP A 399 -14.99 -21.27 15.49
CA ASP A 399 -16.22 -20.58 15.08
C ASP A 399 -15.94 -19.67 13.87
N PHE A 400 -16.94 -18.87 13.48
CA PHE A 400 -16.76 -17.95 12.36
C PHE A 400 -15.68 -16.90 12.59
N LEU A 401 -15.68 -16.31 13.77
CA LEU A 401 -14.84 -15.17 14.09
C LEU A 401 -13.37 -15.62 14.14
N ASP A 402 -13.16 -16.84 14.63
CA ASP A 402 -11.89 -17.55 14.56
C ASP A 402 -11.46 -17.73 13.10
N LEU A 403 -12.33 -18.30 12.26
CA LEU A 403 -12.07 -18.49 10.83
C LEU A 403 -11.73 -17.17 10.12
N MET A 404 -12.43 -16.08 10.40
CA MET A 404 -12.13 -14.77 9.82
C MET A 404 -10.78 -14.22 10.27
N THR A 405 -10.37 -14.52 11.50
CA THR A 405 -9.06 -14.15 12.02
C THR A 405 -7.96 -14.97 11.37
N ILE A 406 -8.15 -16.29 11.22
CA ILE A 406 -7.23 -17.17 10.47
C ILE A 406 -7.08 -16.68 9.04
N ILE A 407 -8.19 -16.34 8.37
CA ILE A 407 -8.19 -15.88 6.99
C ILE A 407 -7.43 -14.55 6.81
N LYS A 408 -7.46 -13.64 7.80
CA LYS A 408 -6.61 -12.44 7.81
C LYS A 408 -5.12 -12.79 7.89
N LEU A 409 -4.79 -13.87 8.58
CA LEU A 409 -3.42 -14.35 8.78
C LEU A 409 -2.89 -15.14 7.60
N VAL A 410 -3.75 -15.81 6.81
CA VAL A 410 -3.35 -16.65 5.66
C VAL A 410 -2.24 -16.00 4.80
N PRO A 411 -2.39 -14.75 4.33
CA PRO A 411 -1.36 -14.21 3.46
C PRO A 411 -0.15 -13.62 4.22
N TYR A 412 -0.24 -13.43 5.55
CA TYR A 412 0.93 -13.30 6.44
C TYR A 412 1.66 -14.65 6.65
N LEU A 413 0.95 -15.78 6.68
CA LEU A 413 1.56 -17.12 6.77
C LEU A 413 2.25 -17.53 5.46
N LYS A 414 1.71 -17.10 4.32
CA LYS A 414 2.24 -17.42 2.97
C LYS A 414 3.64 -16.87 2.72
N ILE A 415 4.04 -15.80 3.39
CA ILE A 415 5.38 -15.23 3.26
C ILE A 415 6.27 -15.89 4.32
N ASP A 416 7.14 -16.82 3.92
CA ASP A 416 8.00 -17.59 4.84
C ASP A 416 8.69 -16.75 5.94
N GLN A 417 9.14 -15.53 5.61
CA GLN A 417 9.87 -14.66 6.54
C GLN A 417 8.99 -13.90 7.54
N SER A 418 7.67 -13.79 7.33
CA SER A 418 6.79 -13.05 8.25
C SER A 418 6.46 -13.81 9.51
N THR A 419 6.26 -15.13 9.46
CA THR A 419 6.04 -15.91 10.68
C THR A 419 7.26 -15.89 11.61
N ILE A 420 8.44 -15.69 11.02
CA ILE A 420 9.72 -15.54 11.71
C ILE A 420 9.83 -14.12 12.28
N THR A 421 9.54 -13.06 11.52
CA THR A 421 9.82 -11.69 12.00
C THR A 421 8.73 -10.66 11.70
N GLU A 422 8.70 -9.60 12.50
CA GLU A 422 7.92 -8.39 12.20
C GLU A 422 8.47 -7.60 10.97
N PHE A 423 9.63 -7.98 10.43
CA PHE A 423 10.38 -7.28 9.38
C PHE A 423 10.37 -8.02 8.03
N TYR A 424 9.22 -8.58 7.65
CA TYR A 424 9.14 -9.44 6.47
C TYR A 424 9.19 -8.72 5.12
N ASN A 425 8.85 -7.44 5.10
CA ASN A 425 9.06 -6.57 3.94
C ASN A 425 9.39 -5.15 4.40
N ASN A 426 9.88 -4.33 3.47
CA ASN A 426 10.29 -2.95 3.77
C ASN A 426 9.18 -2.10 4.40
N ASN A 427 7.92 -2.28 3.99
CA ASN A 427 6.82 -1.48 4.50
C ASN A 427 6.45 -1.87 5.93
N ALA A 428 6.45 -3.16 6.26
CA ALA A 428 6.26 -3.67 7.61
C ALA A 428 7.39 -3.21 8.53
N SER A 429 8.64 -3.35 8.08
CA SER A 429 9.82 -2.85 8.79
C SER A 429 9.72 -1.35 9.10
N LEU A 430 9.37 -0.53 8.10
CA LEU A 430 9.22 0.91 8.27
C LEU A 430 8.04 1.26 9.18
N SER A 431 6.91 0.57 9.05
CA SER A 431 5.75 0.78 9.91
C SER A 431 6.13 0.53 11.37
N LEU A 432 6.82 -0.59 11.66
CA LEU A 432 7.30 -0.89 13.00
C LEU A 432 8.31 0.16 13.50
N ILE A 433 9.29 0.55 12.70
CA ILE A 433 10.25 1.61 13.07
C ILE A 433 9.53 2.94 13.37
N CYS A 434 8.54 3.31 12.57
CA CYS A 434 7.76 4.52 12.78
C CYS A 434 6.97 4.44 14.09
N MET A 435 6.29 3.32 14.35
CA MET A 435 5.59 3.06 15.61
C MET A 435 6.52 3.10 16.82
N LEU A 436 7.72 2.52 16.71
CA LEU A 436 8.73 2.55 17.78
C LEU A 436 9.28 3.96 18.03
N SER A 437 9.40 4.78 16.99
CA SER A 437 9.89 6.16 17.08
C SER A 437 8.89 7.11 17.75
N ARG A 438 7.60 6.75 17.74
CA ARG A 438 6.50 7.56 18.27
C ARG A 438 6.40 7.47 19.78
N SER A 439 6.59 8.59 20.48
CA SER A 439 6.52 8.63 21.94
C SER A 439 5.10 8.44 22.49
N ASP A 440 4.08 8.77 21.70
CA ASP A 440 2.66 8.72 22.08
C ASP A 440 2.08 7.30 22.07
N LEU A 441 2.68 6.38 21.31
CA LEU A 441 2.27 4.97 21.33
C LEU A 441 2.94 4.24 22.49
N THR A 442 2.17 3.43 23.22
CA THR A 442 2.69 2.51 24.22
C THR A 442 3.18 1.21 23.57
N PRO A 443 4.14 0.49 24.15
CA PRO A 443 4.57 -0.81 23.62
C PRO A 443 3.41 -1.81 23.43
N ILE A 444 2.41 -1.79 24.31
CA ILE A 444 1.21 -2.64 24.19
C ILE A 444 0.40 -2.30 22.95
N GLN A 445 0.18 -1.01 22.67
CA GLN A 445 -0.54 -0.59 21.46
C GLN A 445 0.22 -0.99 20.19
N ILE A 446 1.55 -0.88 20.20
CA ILE A 446 2.40 -1.32 19.08
C ILE A 446 2.24 -2.83 18.90
N ALA A 447 2.38 -3.62 19.96
CA ALA A 447 2.21 -5.07 19.92
C ALA A 447 0.87 -5.48 19.29
N LYS A 448 -0.23 -4.90 19.77
CA LYS A 448 -1.59 -5.19 19.28
C LYS A 448 -1.87 -4.79 17.83
N SER A 449 -1.04 -3.91 17.26
CA SER A 449 -1.16 -3.48 15.87
C SER A 449 -0.38 -4.34 14.88
N LEU A 450 0.40 -5.32 15.37
CA LEU A 450 1.22 -6.19 14.54
C LEU A 450 0.49 -7.51 14.23
N PRO A 451 0.59 -8.03 12.99
CA PRO A 451 -0.10 -9.27 12.59
C PRO A 451 0.28 -10.49 13.43
N TYR A 452 1.47 -10.49 14.02
CA TYR A 452 1.88 -11.58 14.89
C TYR A 452 1.06 -11.68 16.18
N PHE A 453 0.58 -10.55 16.70
CA PHE A 453 -0.27 -10.57 17.87
C PHE A 453 -1.61 -11.26 17.58
N ASP A 454 -2.19 -11.02 16.40
CA ASP A 454 -3.39 -11.74 15.95
C ASP A 454 -3.13 -13.25 15.82
N LEU A 455 -1.96 -13.65 15.32
CA LEU A 455 -1.53 -15.06 15.29
C LEU A 455 -1.39 -15.65 16.70
N LEU A 456 -0.82 -14.89 17.63
CA LEU A 456 -0.65 -15.32 19.02
C LEU A 456 -2.01 -15.54 19.69
N GLN A 457 -2.95 -14.61 19.48
CA GLN A 457 -4.29 -14.70 20.02
C GLN A 457 -5.05 -15.92 19.51
N ILE A 458 -5.00 -16.18 18.20
CA ILE A 458 -5.73 -17.32 17.64
C ILE A 458 -5.15 -18.65 18.12
N ILE A 459 -3.83 -18.75 18.25
CA ILE A 459 -3.23 -20.00 18.73
C ILE A 459 -3.57 -20.24 20.19
N LEU A 460 -3.51 -19.22 21.03
CA LEU A 460 -3.91 -19.35 22.44
C LEU A 460 -5.39 -19.73 22.57
N LEU A 461 -6.25 -19.09 21.79
CA LEU A 461 -7.68 -19.41 21.78
C LEU A 461 -7.95 -20.86 21.37
N LEU A 462 -7.22 -21.38 20.39
CA LEU A 462 -7.35 -22.77 19.96
C LEU A 462 -6.76 -23.74 20.98
N ALA A 463 -5.62 -23.40 21.57
CA ALA A 463 -5.01 -24.19 22.63
C ALA A 463 -5.89 -24.30 23.88
N ASP A 464 -6.67 -23.27 24.21
CA ASP A 464 -7.65 -23.33 25.29
C ASP A 464 -8.84 -24.27 24.97
N LYS A 465 -9.11 -24.52 23.68
CA LYS A 465 -10.21 -25.39 23.21
C LYS A 465 -9.79 -26.85 23.07
N SER A 466 -8.51 -27.15 22.92
CA SER A 466 -7.98 -28.52 22.79
C SER A 466 -7.42 -29.03 24.12
N LEU A 467 -7.61 -30.33 24.38
CA LEU A 467 -7.47 -30.88 25.74
C LEU A 467 -6.10 -31.50 26.04
N ASP A 468 -5.26 -31.84 25.05
CA ASP A 468 -4.12 -32.75 25.31
C ASP A 468 -2.78 -32.51 24.56
N ASP A 469 -2.70 -31.79 23.41
CA ASP A 469 -1.46 -31.69 22.60
C ASP A 469 -0.83 -30.26 22.50
N ASP A 470 -1.38 -29.27 23.20
CA ASP A 470 -1.10 -27.85 22.94
C ASP A 470 0.16 -27.28 23.58
N MET A 471 0.61 -27.91 24.67
CA MET A 471 1.75 -27.42 25.44
C MET A 471 3.03 -27.41 24.61
N ILE A 472 3.21 -28.37 23.70
CA ILE A 472 4.37 -28.42 22.79
C ILE A 472 4.30 -27.27 21.78
N MET A 473 3.12 -26.95 21.25
CA MET A 473 2.97 -25.86 20.28
C MET A 473 3.22 -24.50 20.95
N LEU A 474 2.64 -24.28 22.12
CA LEU A 474 2.85 -23.03 22.87
C LEU A 474 4.32 -22.85 23.27
N GLN A 475 5.01 -23.93 23.65
CA GLN A 475 6.47 -23.93 23.83
C GLN A 475 7.23 -23.56 22.55
N ARG A 476 6.83 -24.09 21.39
CA ARG A 476 7.45 -23.74 20.10
C ARG A 476 7.25 -22.28 19.73
N ILE A 477 6.06 -21.72 19.96
CA ILE A 477 5.76 -20.30 19.74
C ILE A 477 6.65 -19.45 20.61
N PHE A 478 6.72 -19.80 21.89
CA PHE A 478 7.56 -19.11 22.85
C PHE A 478 9.04 -19.13 22.44
N ILE A 479 9.57 -20.29 22.06
CA ILE A 479 10.93 -20.43 21.51
C ILE A 479 11.08 -19.57 20.26
N ASN A 480 10.09 -19.58 19.36
CA ASN A 480 10.13 -18.78 18.14
C ASN A 480 10.22 -17.28 18.45
N ILE A 481 9.43 -16.76 19.40
CA ILE A 481 9.53 -15.34 19.83
C ILE A 481 10.96 -15.02 20.24
N ILE A 482 11.58 -15.88 21.06
CA ILE A 482 12.96 -15.67 21.52
C ILE A 482 13.95 -15.75 20.37
N ASP A 483 13.88 -16.79 19.55
CA ASP A 483 14.87 -17.06 18.52
C ASP A 483 14.80 -16.07 17.36
N THR A 484 13.66 -15.44 17.13
CA THR A 484 13.47 -14.61 15.92
C THR A 484 13.31 -13.15 16.23
N ARG A 485 12.61 -12.80 17.32
CA ARG A 485 12.29 -11.42 17.65
C ARG A 485 13.33 -10.79 18.56
N CYS A 486 13.93 -11.55 19.48
CA CYS A 486 15.02 -11.03 20.34
C CYS A 486 16.35 -10.83 19.58
N ARG A 487 16.49 -11.37 18.36
CA ARG A 487 17.69 -11.17 17.52
C ARG A 487 17.73 -9.85 16.77
N ILE A 488 16.64 -9.08 16.79
CA ILE A 488 16.59 -7.79 16.11
C ILE A 488 17.28 -6.75 16.99
N ILE A 489 18.38 -6.21 16.46
CA ILE A 489 19.16 -5.15 17.07
C ILE A 489 18.97 -3.88 16.25
N LEU A 490 18.40 -2.87 16.91
CA LEU A 490 18.25 -1.50 16.42
C LEU A 490 19.46 -0.68 16.85
N THR A 491 19.91 0.21 15.97
CA THR A 491 21.05 1.11 16.24
C THR A 491 20.72 2.19 17.26
N ASP A 492 19.43 2.52 17.43
CA ASP A 492 18.95 3.48 18.42
C ASP A 492 18.53 2.75 19.72
N ASN A 493 19.24 3.04 20.81
CA ASN A 493 18.99 2.43 22.12
C ASN A 493 17.57 2.66 22.65
N ARG A 494 16.98 3.84 22.42
CA ARG A 494 15.62 4.15 22.90
C ARG A 494 14.58 3.33 22.16
N MET A 495 14.74 3.19 20.85
CA MET A 495 13.86 2.33 20.06
C MET A 495 14.07 0.85 20.41
N GLN A 496 15.32 0.41 20.63
CA GLN A 496 15.60 -0.95 21.09
C GLN A 496 14.86 -1.24 22.39
N THR A 497 14.99 -0.39 23.41
CA THR A 497 14.28 -0.56 24.69
C THR A 497 12.76 -0.62 24.51
N ARG A 498 12.20 0.15 23.58
CA ARG A 498 10.76 0.10 23.29
C ARG A 498 10.37 -1.21 22.60
N TYR A 499 11.19 -1.67 21.66
CA TYR A 499 11.00 -2.94 20.98
C TYR A 499 11.11 -4.12 21.96
N ASP A 500 12.09 -4.12 22.86
CA ASP A 500 12.22 -5.13 23.91
C ASP A 500 10.96 -5.20 24.79
N ARG A 501 10.34 -4.03 25.09
CA ARG A 501 9.06 -3.99 25.83
C ARG A 501 7.88 -4.55 25.02
N VAL A 502 7.86 -4.42 23.70
CA VAL A 502 6.87 -5.10 22.83
C VAL A 502 7.05 -6.61 22.95
N ILE A 503 8.29 -7.10 22.90
CA ILE A 503 8.58 -8.53 23.03
C ILE A 503 8.23 -9.05 24.42
N ASN A 504 8.58 -8.31 25.48
CA ASN A 504 8.20 -8.66 26.84
C ASN A 504 6.68 -8.73 27.00
N TYR A 505 5.92 -7.88 26.32
CA TYR A 505 4.47 -7.97 26.32
C TYR A 505 3.98 -9.27 25.68
N TYR A 506 4.57 -9.73 24.56
CA TYR A 506 4.21 -11.04 23.99
C TYR A 506 4.53 -12.19 24.93
N LEU A 507 5.71 -12.16 25.57
CA LEU A 507 6.12 -13.20 26.53
C LEU A 507 5.24 -13.21 27.78
N GLN A 508 4.88 -12.04 28.30
CA GLN A 508 3.95 -11.90 29.41
C GLN A 508 2.56 -12.40 29.03
N TYR A 509 2.07 -12.02 27.84
CA TYR A 509 0.77 -12.47 27.34
C TYR A 509 0.71 -14.00 27.26
N LEU A 510 1.76 -14.65 26.77
CA LEU A 510 1.87 -16.11 26.82
C LEU A 510 1.90 -16.62 28.26
N SER A 511 2.73 -16.05 29.13
CA SER A 511 2.84 -16.48 30.53
C SER A 511 1.51 -16.43 31.28
N ASP A 512 0.71 -15.39 31.04
CA ASP A 512 -0.59 -15.19 31.68
C ASP A 512 -1.61 -16.28 31.29
N HIS A 513 -1.42 -16.93 30.14
CA HIS A 513 -2.23 -18.06 29.68
C HIS A 513 -1.65 -19.42 30.12
N ASN A 514 -0.91 -19.46 31.23
CA ASN A 514 -0.51 -20.68 31.94
C ASN A 514 0.16 -21.78 31.11
N VAL A 515 1.04 -21.41 30.18
CA VAL A 515 1.76 -22.36 29.28
C VAL A 515 2.69 -23.34 30.05
N GLY A 516 2.71 -23.34 31.38
CA GLY A 516 3.59 -24.21 32.20
C GLY A 516 5.09 -23.99 31.94
N ILE A 517 5.43 -22.93 31.21
CA ILE A 517 6.80 -22.55 30.90
C ILE A 517 7.33 -21.77 32.09
N ASN A 518 8.29 -22.34 32.81
CA ASN A 518 9.00 -21.61 33.86
C ASN A 518 9.92 -20.57 33.20
N PRO A 519 9.63 -19.24 33.32
CA PRO A 519 10.43 -18.21 32.66
C PRO A 519 11.91 -18.25 33.08
N ALA A 520 12.20 -18.72 34.31
CA ALA A 520 13.56 -18.82 34.85
C ALA A 520 14.43 -19.86 34.10
N GLN A 521 13.85 -20.95 33.61
CA GLN A 521 14.61 -21.97 32.85
C GLN A 521 15.11 -21.43 31.49
N ILE A 522 14.41 -20.43 30.95
CA ILE A 522 14.71 -19.84 29.64
C ILE A 522 15.68 -18.68 29.74
N VAL A 523 15.52 -17.80 30.73
CA VAL A 523 16.47 -16.70 30.98
C VAL A 523 17.88 -17.27 31.13
N GLY A 524 18.02 -18.41 31.83
CA GLY A 524 19.30 -19.13 31.94
C GLY A 524 19.84 -19.69 30.61
N LYS A 525 18.96 -20.15 29.71
CA LYS A 525 19.37 -20.77 28.43
C LYS A 525 19.78 -19.74 27.38
N TYR A 526 19.11 -18.60 27.32
CA TYR A 526 19.32 -17.59 26.26
C TYR A 526 20.13 -16.38 26.70
N LYS A 527 20.55 -16.30 27.98
CA LYS A 527 21.28 -15.14 28.53
C LYS A 527 20.62 -13.80 28.16
N LEU A 528 19.29 -13.79 28.17
CA LEU A 528 18.51 -12.57 28.00
C LEU A 528 18.82 -11.69 29.22
N VAL A 529 19.35 -10.49 28.98
CA VAL A 529 19.74 -9.52 30.02
C VAL A 529 18.53 -8.80 30.56
#